data_AF-W9DT53-F1
#
_entry.id   AF-W9DT53-F1
#
_cell.length_a   1.000
_cell.length_b   1.000
_cell.length_c   1.000
_cell.angle_alpha   90.00
_cell.angle_beta   90.00
_cell.angle_gamma   90.00
#
_symmetry.space_group_name_H-M   'P 1'
#
loop_
_entity.id
_entity.type
_entity.pdbx_description
1 polymer ?
#
loop_
_entity_poly.entity_id
_entity_poly.type
_entity_poly.pdbx_seq_one_letter_code
_entity_poly.pdbx_strand_id
1 'polypeptide(L)'
;MAGYRFALAVLCVAGVVVAGCTGVPDREPQVQRLEDEVSAMPGVEDFRVIYSNSVKTGSKLNVTVRMPTASEAQIAEVATRITVLKQDDFDGYSESTEFEIGDRLMLRFDGQLSSDRVVKRARRLRQLGSAVPKAEINWYGGELELREAPDIAGSLAAVRTEFGSEPVRVEVMPDDGPWWTVDFPFSIAQQQRIRGQLSELRVDVAYVRVANGRPSGLSVGVSDPKTAYRDLNALIATMRPTREHPMSLSWRWDGSAQDDRKFQGMVHVAGCGYSNTAGEKDPERYFTQKAIDLQRRLRDEFDTCP
;
A
#
# COMPACT_ATOMS: atom_id res chain seq x y z
N MET A 1 -40.77 -60.99 -49.87
CA MET A 1 -42.07 -60.80 -49.20
C MET A 1 -42.02 -59.47 -48.48
N ALA A 2 -42.93 -58.57 -48.87
CA ALA A 2 -43.02 -57.21 -48.35
C ALA A 2 -43.54 -57.20 -46.90
N GLY A 3 -43.06 -56.22 -46.12
CA GLY A 3 -43.59 -55.87 -44.80
C GLY A 3 -43.09 -54.50 -44.38
N TYR A 4 -43.84 -53.45 -44.70
CA TYR A 4 -43.66 -52.10 -44.18
C TYR A 4 -44.11 -52.03 -42.70
N ARG A 5 -43.43 -51.24 -41.86
CA ARG A 5 -43.94 -49.97 -41.29
C ARG A 5 -43.21 -49.52 -40.00
N PHE A 6 -43.21 -48.19 -39.84
CA PHE A 6 -43.10 -47.35 -38.65
C PHE A 6 -41.74 -46.75 -38.26
N ALA A 7 -41.71 -45.41 -38.44
CA ALA A 7 -40.74 -44.45 -37.97
C ALA A 7 -40.89 -44.19 -36.46
N LEU A 8 -39.77 -43.86 -35.80
CA LEU A 8 -39.77 -43.04 -34.59
C LEU A 8 -38.67 -41.98 -34.72
N ALA A 9 -39.09 -40.73 -34.78
CA ALA A 9 -38.25 -39.56 -34.63
C ALA A 9 -37.90 -39.40 -33.15
N VAL A 10 -36.61 -39.44 -32.80
CA VAL A 10 -36.13 -39.07 -31.46
C VAL A 10 -35.75 -37.60 -31.49
N LEU A 11 -36.62 -36.79 -30.89
CA LEU A 11 -36.42 -35.38 -30.60
C LEU A 11 -35.31 -35.27 -29.54
N CYS A 12 -34.10 -34.89 -29.94
CA CYS A 12 -33.03 -34.53 -28.99
C CYS A 12 -33.34 -33.14 -28.42
N VAL A 13 -33.91 -33.09 -27.22
CA VAL A 13 -34.01 -31.87 -26.42
C VAL A 13 -32.61 -31.56 -25.90
N ALA A 14 -31.88 -30.72 -26.63
CA ALA A 14 -30.66 -30.09 -26.12
C ALA A 14 -31.07 -29.12 -25.02
N GLY A 15 -30.78 -29.48 -23.76
CA GLY A 15 -30.88 -28.59 -22.63
C GLY A 15 -29.91 -27.42 -22.82
N VAL A 16 -30.46 -26.25 -23.14
CA VAL A 16 -29.72 -25.00 -23.14
C VAL A 16 -29.44 -24.65 -21.69
N VAL A 17 -28.26 -25.06 -21.20
CA VAL A 17 -27.69 -24.51 -19.97
C VAL A 17 -27.32 -23.08 -20.30
N VAL A 18 -28.11 -22.13 -19.78
CA VAL A 18 -27.79 -20.70 -19.84
C VAL A 18 -26.60 -20.47 -18.92
N ALA A 19 -25.40 -20.73 -19.43
CA ALA A 19 -24.16 -20.28 -18.80
C ALA A 19 -24.14 -18.75 -18.91
N GLY A 20 -24.42 -18.07 -17.80
CA GLY A 20 -24.27 -16.62 -17.70
C GLY A 20 -22.87 -16.21 -18.17
N CYS A 21 -22.81 -15.19 -19.03
CA CYS A 21 -21.64 -14.78 -19.81
C CYS A 21 -20.44 -14.22 -18.99
N THR A 22 -20.32 -14.53 -17.70
CA THR A 22 -19.15 -14.21 -16.86
C THR A 22 -18.28 -15.43 -16.55
N GLY A 23 -18.77 -16.66 -16.80
CA GLY A 23 -18.02 -17.90 -16.54
C GLY A 23 -17.83 -18.26 -15.06
N VAL A 24 -18.26 -17.39 -14.13
CA VAL A 24 -18.17 -17.59 -12.67
C VAL A 24 -19.60 -17.56 -12.08
N PRO A 25 -20.02 -18.59 -11.33
CA PRO A 25 -21.37 -18.66 -10.74
C PRO A 25 -21.67 -17.45 -9.86
N ASP A 26 -22.93 -17.01 -9.82
CA ASP A 26 -23.36 -16.04 -8.83
C ASP A 26 -23.35 -16.65 -7.42
N ARG A 27 -22.81 -15.91 -6.45
CA ARG A 27 -22.52 -16.35 -5.08
C ARG A 27 -23.28 -15.53 -4.02
N GLU A 28 -24.33 -14.80 -4.40
CA GLU A 28 -25.19 -14.08 -3.45
C GLU A 28 -25.66 -14.94 -2.26
N PRO A 29 -26.10 -16.22 -2.43
CA PRO A 29 -26.49 -17.05 -1.29
C PRO A 29 -25.34 -17.36 -0.32
N GLN A 30 -24.12 -17.52 -0.84
CA GLN A 30 -22.91 -17.72 -0.04
C GLN A 30 -22.53 -16.46 0.72
N VAL A 31 -22.67 -15.29 0.09
CA VAL A 31 -22.45 -13.99 0.72
C VAL A 31 -23.45 -13.78 1.87
N GLN A 32 -24.73 -14.06 1.65
CA GLN A 32 -25.75 -13.95 2.70
C GLN A 32 -25.43 -14.87 3.89
N ARG A 33 -25.02 -16.12 3.62
CA ARG A 33 -24.60 -17.05 4.68
C ARG A 33 -23.39 -16.51 5.45
N LEU A 34 -22.41 -15.94 4.74
CA LEU A 34 -21.25 -15.34 5.36
C LEU A 34 -21.64 -14.18 6.28
N GLU A 35 -22.55 -13.31 5.84
CA GLU A 35 -23.08 -12.21 6.65
C GLU A 35 -23.85 -12.69 7.87
N ASP A 36 -24.83 -13.58 7.69
CA ASP A 36 -25.70 -14.05 8.76
C ASP A 36 -24.90 -14.74 9.87
N GLU A 37 -23.95 -15.59 9.50
CA GLU A 37 -23.23 -16.40 10.47
C GLU A 37 -22.14 -15.62 11.20
N VAL A 38 -21.37 -14.79 10.48
CA VAL A 38 -20.25 -14.06 11.10
C VAL A 38 -20.76 -12.89 11.94
N SER A 39 -21.82 -12.20 11.51
CA SER A 39 -22.43 -11.10 12.29
C SER A 39 -22.95 -11.57 13.66
N ALA A 40 -23.32 -12.85 13.78
CA ALA A 40 -23.81 -13.43 15.02
C ALA A 40 -22.70 -13.93 15.96
N MET A 41 -21.43 -13.88 15.55
CA MET A 41 -20.32 -14.43 16.35
C MET A 41 -19.94 -13.51 17.53
N PRO A 42 -19.55 -14.08 18.69
CA PRO A 42 -19.12 -13.29 19.83
C PRO A 42 -17.94 -12.36 19.52
N GLY A 43 -18.06 -11.10 19.94
CA GLY A 43 -17.03 -10.07 19.76
C GLY A 43 -17.10 -9.34 18.42
N VAL A 44 -17.96 -9.74 17.49
CA VAL A 44 -18.27 -8.98 16.27
C VAL A 44 -19.27 -7.87 16.62
N GLU A 45 -18.91 -6.62 16.33
CA GLU A 45 -19.79 -5.45 16.48
C GLU A 45 -20.47 -5.07 15.16
N ASP A 46 -19.76 -5.22 14.05
CA ASP A 46 -20.24 -4.95 12.69
C ASP A 46 -19.53 -5.88 11.71
N PHE A 47 -20.26 -6.34 10.70
CA PHE A 47 -19.74 -7.20 9.64
C PHE A 47 -20.34 -6.76 8.32
N ARG A 48 -19.50 -6.51 7.32
CA ARG A 48 -19.91 -6.02 6.01
C ARG A 48 -19.22 -6.80 4.91
N VAL A 49 -19.97 -7.14 3.87
CA VAL A 49 -19.44 -7.76 2.66
C VAL A 49 -19.71 -6.87 1.46
N ILE A 50 -18.67 -6.58 0.69
CA ILE A 50 -18.77 -5.97 -0.63
C ILE A 50 -18.55 -7.07 -1.65
N TYR A 51 -19.62 -7.44 -2.36
CA TYR A 51 -19.63 -8.45 -3.39
C TYR A 51 -19.92 -7.83 -4.76
N SER A 52 -19.19 -8.27 -5.78
CA SER A 52 -19.55 -7.99 -7.17
C SER A 52 -19.15 -9.15 -8.07
N ASN A 53 -20.03 -9.50 -9.01
CA ASN A 53 -19.74 -10.41 -10.12
C ASN A 53 -20.27 -9.77 -11.40
N SER A 54 -19.43 -8.98 -12.07
CA SER A 54 -19.83 -8.32 -13.32
C SER A 54 -18.70 -8.26 -14.33
N VAL A 55 -19.04 -8.24 -15.62
CA VAL A 55 -18.07 -8.07 -16.72
C VAL A 55 -17.30 -6.74 -16.59
N LYS A 56 -17.92 -5.69 -16.04
CA LYS A 56 -17.32 -4.36 -15.93
C LYS A 56 -16.35 -4.24 -14.76
N THR A 57 -16.66 -4.86 -13.62
CA THR A 57 -15.93 -4.70 -12.36
C THR A 57 -15.07 -5.90 -11.99
N GLY A 58 -15.23 -7.02 -12.72
CA GLY A 58 -14.69 -8.32 -12.35
C GLY A 58 -15.46 -8.97 -11.19
N SER A 59 -14.93 -10.09 -10.73
CA SER A 59 -15.41 -10.83 -9.56
C SER A 59 -14.62 -10.41 -8.31
N LYS A 60 -15.30 -9.86 -7.31
CA LYS A 60 -14.68 -9.34 -6.08
C LYS A 60 -15.47 -9.71 -4.83
N LEU A 61 -14.74 -9.98 -3.76
CA LEU A 61 -15.27 -10.20 -2.42
C LEU A 61 -14.37 -9.49 -1.40
N ASN A 62 -14.87 -8.40 -0.82
CA ASN A 62 -14.19 -7.73 0.29
C ASN A 62 -15.02 -7.91 1.56
N VAL A 63 -14.41 -8.43 2.60
CA VAL A 63 -15.04 -8.67 3.90
C VAL A 63 -14.43 -7.72 4.91
N THR A 64 -15.24 -7.01 5.69
CA THR A 64 -14.78 -6.16 6.80
C THR A 64 -15.46 -6.62 8.08
N VAL A 65 -14.65 -6.88 9.10
CA VAL A 65 -15.10 -7.31 10.44
C VAL A 65 -14.66 -6.29 11.47
N ARG A 66 -15.60 -5.71 12.19
CA ARG A 66 -15.32 -4.82 13.32
C ARG A 66 -15.46 -5.57 14.62
N MET A 67 -14.38 -5.60 15.39
CA MET A 67 -14.29 -6.35 16.65
C MET A 67 -13.25 -5.74 17.61
N PRO A 68 -13.39 -4.45 17.96
CA PRO A 68 -12.35 -3.69 18.67
C PRO A 68 -12.08 -4.21 20.09
N THR A 69 -13.07 -4.80 20.74
CA THR A 69 -12.98 -5.33 22.11
C THR A 69 -12.80 -6.85 22.17
N ALA A 70 -12.79 -7.53 21.02
CA ALA A 70 -12.73 -8.99 20.98
C ALA A 70 -11.40 -9.53 21.52
N SER A 71 -11.49 -10.61 22.29
CA SER A 71 -10.33 -11.40 22.71
C SER A 71 -9.63 -12.05 21.50
N GLU A 72 -8.38 -12.45 21.68
CA GLU A 72 -7.64 -13.19 20.65
C GLU A 72 -8.32 -14.51 20.25
N ALA A 73 -8.97 -15.18 21.20
CA ALA A 73 -9.74 -16.40 20.91
C ALA A 73 -10.94 -16.11 19.99
N GLN A 74 -11.70 -15.05 20.27
CA GLN A 74 -12.81 -14.62 19.41
C GLN A 74 -12.33 -14.22 18.01
N ILE A 75 -11.20 -13.51 17.90
CA ILE A 75 -10.58 -13.18 16.60
C ILE A 75 -10.21 -14.45 15.83
N ALA A 76 -9.60 -15.45 16.49
CA ALA A 76 -9.26 -16.72 15.86
C ALA A 76 -10.49 -17.48 15.36
N GLU A 77 -11.55 -17.53 16.17
CA GLU A 77 -12.81 -18.19 15.82
C GLU A 77 -13.44 -17.55 14.59
N VAL A 78 -13.56 -16.22 14.55
CA VAL A 78 -14.12 -15.50 13.40
C VAL A 78 -13.27 -15.68 12.15
N ALA A 79 -11.95 -15.57 12.26
CA ALA A 79 -11.05 -15.82 11.13
C ALA A 79 -11.16 -17.25 10.60
N THR A 80 -11.31 -18.24 11.49
CA THR A 80 -11.53 -19.63 11.12
C THR A 80 -12.88 -19.81 10.42
N ARG A 81 -13.96 -19.19 10.94
CA ARG A 81 -15.29 -19.31 10.34
C ARG A 81 -15.35 -18.69 8.96
N ILE A 82 -14.78 -17.49 8.78
CA ILE A 82 -14.64 -16.85 7.46
C ILE A 82 -13.89 -17.75 6.49
N THR A 83 -12.79 -18.37 6.93
CA THR A 83 -12.01 -19.28 6.08
C THR A 83 -12.84 -20.48 5.62
N VAL A 84 -13.58 -21.11 6.54
CA VAL A 84 -14.45 -22.26 6.24
C VAL A 84 -15.59 -21.86 5.29
N LEU A 85 -16.23 -20.71 5.51
CA LEU A 85 -17.37 -20.26 4.71
C LEU A 85 -16.98 -19.80 3.31
N LYS A 86 -15.73 -19.37 3.12
CA LYS A 86 -15.21 -18.96 1.82
C LYS A 86 -14.67 -20.13 0.99
N GLN A 87 -14.40 -21.27 1.63
CA GLN A 87 -13.70 -22.38 1.01
C GLN A 87 -14.41 -22.84 -0.28
N ASP A 88 -13.65 -22.87 -1.39
CA ASP A 88 -14.05 -23.30 -2.74
C ASP A 88 -15.15 -22.45 -3.42
N ASP A 89 -15.87 -21.59 -2.68
CA ASP A 89 -17.00 -20.83 -3.19
C ASP A 89 -16.59 -19.56 -3.96
N PHE A 90 -15.45 -18.98 -3.62
CA PHE A 90 -14.96 -17.72 -4.19
C PHE A 90 -13.66 -17.86 -4.99
N ASP A 91 -13.32 -19.08 -5.42
CA ASP A 91 -12.19 -19.32 -6.30
C ASP A 91 -12.28 -18.47 -7.57
N GLY A 92 -11.19 -17.74 -7.87
CA GLY A 92 -11.12 -16.81 -9.01
C GLY A 92 -11.66 -15.41 -8.74
N TYR A 93 -12.16 -15.13 -7.53
CA TYR A 93 -12.47 -13.77 -7.10
C TYR A 93 -11.19 -13.05 -6.64
N SER A 94 -11.17 -11.72 -6.78
CA SER A 94 -10.25 -10.88 -6.03
C SER A 94 -10.78 -10.73 -4.60
N GLU A 95 -10.04 -11.22 -3.63
CA GLU A 95 -10.51 -11.35 -2.25
C GLU A 95 -9.66 -10.55 -1.25
N SER A 96 -10.31 -9.81 -0.35
CA SER A 96 -9.68 -9.25 0.83
C SER A 96 -10.53 -9.43 2.08
N THR A 97 -9.89 -9.51 3.25
CA THR A 97 -10.54 -9.53 4.55
C THR A 97 -9.85 -8.54 5.48
N GLU A 98 -10.64 -7.64 6.03
CA GLU A 98 -10.21 -6.57 6.92
C GLU A 98 -10.76 -6.81 8.33
N PHE A 99 -9.93 -6.60 9.34
CA PHE A 99 -10.30 -6.68 10.75
C PHE A 99 -9.98 -5.36 11.45
N GLU A 100 -11.01 -4.66 11.94
CA GLU A 100 -10.86 -3.55 12.87
C GLU A 100 -10.78 -4.11 14.30
N ILE A 101 -9.56 -4.16 14.85
CA ILE A 101 -9.23 -4.90 16.09
C ILE A 101 -8.98 -4.00 17.30
N GLY A 102 -9.23 -2.71 17.16
CA GLY A 102 -9.17 -1.71 18.22
C GLY A 102 -9.59 -0.35 17.68
N ASP A 103 -9.48 0.68 18.53
CA ASP A 103 -9.70 2.05 18.07
C ASP A 103 -8.61 2.44 17.05
N ARG A 104 -9.04 2.71 15.81
CA ARG A 104 -8.16 3.07 14.67
C ARG A 104 -7.07 2.03 14.35
N LEU A 105 -7.31 0.75 14.64
CA LEU A 105 -6.39 -0.35 14.34
C LEU A 105 -7.00 -1.31 13.31
N MET A 106 -6.41 -1.38 12.11
CA MET A 106 -6.92 -2.24 11.03
C MET A 106 -5.87 -3.21 10.50
N LEU A 107 -6.27 -4.46 10.32
CA LEU A 107 -5.52 -5.47 9.61
C LEU A 107 -6.21 -5.77 8.30
N ARG A 108 -5.44 -5.98 7.22
CA ARG A 108 -5.97 -6.55 5.98
C ARG A 108 -5.17 -7.76 5.56
N PHE A 109 -5.89 -8.68 4.97
CA PHE A 109 -5.36 -9.87 4.36
C PHE A 109 -5.95 -10.02 2.97
N ASP A 110 -5.10 -10.07 1.96
CA ASP A 110 -5.51 -10.43 0.62
C ASP A 110 -5.38 -11.96 0.44
N GLY A 111 -6.38 -12.58 -0.18
CA GLY A 111 -6.43 -14.04 -0.40
C GLY A 111 -6.68 -14.87 0.87
N GLN A 112 -5.98 -16.00 1.00
CA GLN A 112 -6.24 -16.98 2.05
C GLN A 112 -5.94 -16.42 3.45
N LEU A 113 -6.92 -16.58 4.34
CA LEU A 113 -6.85 -16.18 5.73
C LEU A 113 -6.29 -17.32 6.59
N SER A 114 -5.48 -16.98 7.59
CA SER A 114 -4.93 -17.90 8.57
C SER A 114 -5.19 -17.31 9.95
N SER A 115 -5.96 -18.00 10.79
CA SER A 115 -6.34 -17.53 12.13
C SER A 115 -5.12 -17.21 12.99
N ASP A 116 -4.09 -18.07 12.98
CA ASP A 116 -2.82 -17.82 13.68
C ASP A 116 -2.15 -16.52 13.23
N ARG A 117 -2.15 -16.25 11.92
CA ARG A 117 -1.60 -15.00 11.36
C ARG A 117 -2.43 -13.79 11.80
N VAL A 118 -3.76 -13.90 11.80
CA VAL A 118 -4.65 -12.82 12.25
C VAL A 118 -4.40 -12.51 13.72
N VAL A 119 -4.42 -13.52 14.60
CA VAL A 119 -4.22 -13.33 16.05
C VAL A 119 -2.85 -12.74 16.34
N LYS A 120 -1.79 -13.30 15.74
CA LYS A 120 -0.42 -12.79 15.96
C LYS A 120 -0.33 -11.31 15.58
N ARG A 121 -0.88 -10.92 14.42
CA ARG A 121 -0.86 -9.51 14.00
C ARG A 121 -1.77 -8.63 14.86
N ALA A 122 -2.93 -9.11 15.27
CA ALA A 122 -3.84 -8.36 16.14
C ALA A 122 -3.21 -8.03 17.49
N ARG A 123 -2.54 -9.01 18.11
CA ARG A 123 -1.79 -8.79 19.36
C ARG A 123 -0.74 -7.69 19.20
N ARG A 124 0.13 -7.82 18.19
CA ARG A 124 1.20 -6.86 17.92
C ARG A 124 0.66 -5.46 17.61
N LEU A 125 -0.40 -5.39 16.80
CA LEU A 125 -1.00 -4.12 16.41
C LEU A 125 -1.64 -3.42 17.61
N ARG A 126 -2.25 -4.16 18.55
CA ARG A 126 -2.74 -3.61 19.84
C ARG A 126 -1.61 -3.11 20.73
N GLN A 127 -0.50 -3.85 20.81
CA GLN A 127 0.69 -3.45 21.56
C GLN A 127 1.29 -2.16 20.98
N LEU A 128 1.43 -2.10 19.65
CA LEU A 128 1.90 -0.91 18.95
C LEU A 128 0.94 0.28 19.11
N GLY A 129 -0.37 0.08 18.97
CA GLY A 129 -1.37 1.12 19.17
C GLY A 129 -1.35 1.71 20.57
N SER A 130 -1.02 0.91 21.57
CA SER A 130 -0.81 1.39 22.95
C SER A 130 0.45 2.25 23.09
N ALA A 131 1.49 1.97 22.30
CA ALA A 131 2.76 2.69 22.32
C ALA A 131 2.76 3.98 21.47
N VAL A 132 1.87 4.07 20.47
CA VAL A 132 1.71 5.24 19.60
C VAL A 132 0.25 5.72 19.66
N PRO A 133 -0.17 6.34 20.77
CA PRO A 133 -1.57 6.74 20.95
C PRO A 133 -1.98 7.76 19.89
N LYS A 134 -3.27 7.72 19.50
CA LYS A 134 -3.95 8.56 18.48
C LYS A 134 -3.64 8.22 17.03
N ALA A 135 -2.52 7.55 16.74
CA ALA A 135 -2.21 7.13 15.39
C ALA A 135 -3.27 6.15 14.87
N GLU A 136 -3.67 6.33 13.63
CA GLU A 136 -4.36 5.28 12.90
C GLU A 136 -3.31 4.31 12.36
N ILE A 137 -3.42 3.04 12.76
CA ILE A 137 -2.43 2.04 12.42
C ILE A 137 -3.05 0.95 11.59
N ASN A 138 -2.58 0.85 10.36
CA ASN A 138 -3.06 -0.11 9.40
C ASN A 138 -1.96 -1.07 8.97
N TRP A 139 -2.27 -2.36 8.81
CA TRP A 139 -1.31 -3.36 8.34
C TRP A 139 -1.82 -4.10 7.11
N TYR A 140 -1.24 -3.79 5.95
CA TYR A 140 -1.63 -4.27 4.63
C TYR A 140 -0.44 -4.99 3.96
N GLY A 141 -0.60 -6.20 3.42
CA GLY A 141 0.42 -6.78 2.52
C GLY A 141 1.85 -6.95 3.07
N GLY A 142 2.08 -6.81 4.38
CA GLY A 142 3.42 -6.78 5.00
C GLY A 142 3.97 -5.38 5.30
N GLU A 143 3.24 -4.35 4.94
CA GLU A 143 3.52 -2.94 5.22
C GLU A 143 2.61 -2.40 6.32
N LEU A 144 3.22 -1.63 7.23
CA LEU A 144 2.56 -1.06 8.39
C LEU A 144 2.49 0.47 8.19
N GLU A 145 1.29 1.03 8.12
CA GLU A 145 1.07 2.46 8.00
C GLU A 145 0.65 3.04 9.35
N LEU A 146 1.31 4.12 9.78
CA LEU A 146 0.96 4.92 10.95
C LEU A 146 0.59 6.32 10.45
N ARG A 147 -0.71 6.62 10.39
CA ARG A 147 -1.26 7.93 10.01
C ARG A 147 -1.58 8.75 11.25
N GLU A 148 -1.54 10.08 11.11
CA GLU A 148 -1.73 11.01 12.22
C GLU A 148 -0.80 10.67 13.40
N ALA A 149 0.42 10.26 13.06
CA ALA A 149 1.39 9.85 14.05
C ALA A 149 1.88 11.09 14.85
N PRO A 150 1.99 11.02 16.18
CA PRO A 150 2.40 12.18 16.99
C PRO A 150 3.77 12.73 16.59
N ASP A 151 4.74 11.84 16.35
CA ASP A 151 6.07 12.20 15.86
C ASP A 151 6.80 11.00 15.23
N ILE A 152 7.75 11.27 14.34
CA ILE A 152 8.56 10.23 13.67
C ILE A 152 9.43 9.44 14.65
N ALA A 153 10.01 10.08 15.66
CA ALA A 153 10.98 9.41 16.52
C ALA A 153 10.34 8.42 17.49
N GLY A 154 9.26 8.82 18.16
CA GLY A 154 8.45 7.96 19.02
C GLY A 154 7.87 6.79 18.23
N SER A 155 7.29 7.06 17.06
CA SER A 155 6.70 6.02 16.19
C SER A 155 7.72 4.96 15.78
N LEU A 156 8.89 5.37 15.27
CA LEU A 156 9.94 4.42 14.88
C LEU A 156 10.56 3.69 16.08
N ALA A 157 10.57 4.30 17.28
CA ALA A 157 11.01 3.64 18.50
C ALA A 157 10.02 2.56 18.97
N ALA A 158 8.71 2.83 18.86
CA ALA A 158 7.66 1.86 19.16
C ALA A 158 7.73 0.66 18.22
N VAL A 159 7.89 0.89 16.91
CA VAL A 159 8.08 -0.18 15.92
C VAL A 159 9.34 -0.99 16.22
N ARG A 160 10.48 -0.35 16.52
CA ARG A 160 11.71 -1.08 16.91
C ARG A 160 11.47 -2.00 18.11
N THR A 161 10.72 -1.53 19.10
CA THR A 161 10.44 -2.29 20.33
C THR A 161 9.56 -3.50 20.03
N GLU A 162 8.53 -3.31 19.21
CA GLU A 162 7.54 -4.35 18.90
C GLU A 162 8.08 -5.41 17.91
N PHE A 163 8.83 -4.98 16.89
CA PHE A 163 9.28 -5.86 15.81
C PHE A 163 10.72 -6.35 15.97
N GLY A 164 11.54 -5.68 16.78
CA GLY A 164 12.94 -6.06 17.01
C GLY A 164 13.73 -6.14 15.70
N SER A 165 14.17 -7.34 15.34
CA SER A 165 14.91 -7.63 14.11
C SER A 165 14.05 -8.19 12.97
N GLU A 166 12.73 -8.33 13.17
CA GLU A 166 11.83 -8.82 12.12
C GLU A 166 11.72 -7.80 10.98
N PRO A 167 11.89 -8.23 9.71
CA PRO A 167 11.70 -7.33 8.58
C PRO A 167 10.26 -6.86 8.47
N VAL A 168 10.08 -5.54 8.46
CA VAL A 168 8.79 -4.89 8.22
C VAL A 168 9.03 -3.55 7.51
N ARG A 169 8.23 -3.24 6.50
CA ARG A 169 8.19 -1.88 5.94
C ARG A 169 7.20 -1.07 6.74
N VAL A 170 7.60 0.11 7.18
CA VAL A 170 6.75 1.03 7.93
C VAL A 170 6.66 2.36 7.22
N GLU A 171 5.44 2.81 6.98
CA GLU A 171 5.13 4.18 6.60
C GLU A 171 4.65 4.96 7.83
N VAL A 172 5.23 6.12 8.09
CA VAL A 172 4.84 7.02 9.17
C VAL A 172 4.49 8.37 8.55
N MET A 173 3.23 8.75 8.67
CA MET A 173 2.67 10.01 8.21
C MET A 173 2.30 10.83 9.46
N PRO A 174 3.21 11.68 9.96
CA PRO A 174 2.94 12.51 11.12
C PRO A 174 1.99 13.66 10.78
N ASP A 175 1.38 14.26 11.81
CA ASP A 175 0.57 15.48 11.64
C ASP A 175 1.41 16.68 11.13
N ASP A 176 2.69 16.71 11.49
CA ASP A 176 3.65 17.73 11.08
C ASP A 176 4.99 17.10 10.67
N GLY A 177 5.58 17.66 9.61
CA GLY A 177 6.85 17.21 9.04
C GLY A 177 6.74 16.18 7.92
N PRO A 178 7.90 15.66 7.44
CA PRO A 178 7.95 14.73 6.32
C PRO A 178 7.28 13.39 6.62
N TRP A 179 6.73 12.79 5.57
CA TRP A 179 6.34 11.37 5.58
C TRP A 179 7.58 10.49 5.48
N TRP A 180 7.60 9.36 6.20
CA TRP A 180 8.71 8.43 6.22
C TRP A 180 8.28 7.03 5.83
N THR A 181 8.91 6.44 4.82
CA THR A 181 8.87 4.98 4.59
C THR A 181 10.21 4.39 5.01
N VAL A 182 10.19 3.41 5.92
CA VAL A 182 11.40 2.82 6.50
C VAL A 182 11.32 1.30 6.43
N ASP A 183 12.34 0.68 5.81
CA ASP A 183 12.53 -0.76 5.87
C ASP A 183 13.28 -1.12 7.17
N PHE A 184 12.66 -1.90 8.04
CA PHE A 184 13.26 -2.45 9.26
C PHE A 184 14.03 -3.75 8.98
N PRO A 185 15.09 -4.06 9.75
CA PRO A 185 15.54 -3.37 10.97
C PRO A 185 16.21 -2.00 10.74
N PHE A 186 15.82 -0.99 11.53
CA PHE A 186 16.32 0.39 11.45
C PHE A 186 16.76 0.91 12.81
N SER A 187 18.08 1.06 13.01
CA SER A 187 18.66 1.36 14.32
C SER A 187 18.53 2.83 14.72
N ILE A 188 18.61 3.10 16.03
CA ILE A 188 18.60 4.47 16.57
C ILE A 188 19.73 5.32 15.98
N ALA A 189 20.94 4.74 15.83
CA ALA A 189 22.08 5.44 15.26
C ALA A 189 21.86 5.80 13.78
N GLN A 190 21.24 4.91 13.00
CA GLN A 190 20.86 5.20 11.61
C GLN A 190 19.82 6.33 11.54
N GLN A 191 18.81 6.28 12.42
CA GLN A 191 17.80 7.34 12.51
C GLN A 191 18.40 8.70 12.86
N GLN A 192 19.25 8.76 13.89
CA GLN A 192 19.88 10.01 14.33
C GLN A 192 20.77 10.59 13.22
N ARG A 193 21.56 9.76 12.55
CA ARG A 193 22.39 10.19 11.41
C ARG A 193 21.54 10.80 10.29
N ILE A 194 20.48 10.10 9.86
CA ILE A 194 19.61 10.60 8.77
C ILE A 194 18.94 11.90 9.19
N ARG A 195 18.41 12.00 10.41
CA ARG A 195 17.81 13.25 10.92
C ARG A 195 18.82 14.40 10.95
N GLY A 196 20.07 14.13 11.34
CA GLY A 196 21.15 15.10 11.28
C GLY A 196 21.38 15.61 9.86
N GLN A 197 21.52 14.70 8.89
CA GLN A 197 21.67 15.07 7.48
C GLN A 197 20.48 15.88 6.95
N LEU A 198 19.25 15.53 7.31
CA LEU A 198 18.05 16.26 6.90
C LEU A 198 17.99 17.67 7.49
N SER A 199 18.46 17.85 8.73
CA SER A 199 18.45 19.17 9.39
C SER A 199 19.43 20.19 8.78
N GLU A 200 20.39 19.73 7.99
CA GLU A 200 21.35 20.59 7.27
C GLU A 200 20.81 21.10 5.93
N LEU A 201 19.68 20.56 5.46
CA LEU A 201 19.12 20.88 4.16
C LEU A 201 18.46 22.27 4.15
N ARG A 202 18.58 22.95 3.01
CA ARG A 202 17.93 24.25 2.75
C ARG A 202 16.68 24.14 1.87
N VAL A 203 16.13 22.94 1.79
CA VAL A 203 14.90 22.63 1.07
C VAL A 203 13.89 22.06 2.05
N ASP A 204 12.61 22.22 1.73
CA ASP A 204 11.56 21.62 2.52
C ASP A 204 11.46 20.12 2.19
N VAL A 205 11.56 19.25 3.18
CA VAL A 205 11.51 17.80 2.95
C VAL A 205 10.09 17.33 3.19
N ALA A 206 9.46 16.82 2.13
CA ALA A 206 8.08 16.32 2.20
C ALA A 206 8.04 14.80 2.42
N TYR A 207 9.04 14.06 1.91
CA TYR A 207 9.08 12.61 2.00
C TYR A 207 10.50 12.08 2.12
N VAL A 208 10.67 11.03 2.93
CA VAL A 208 11.91 10.30 3.15
C VAL A 208 11.66 8.81 3.02
N ARG A 209 12.37 8.16 2.10
CA ARG A 209 12.45 6.69 2.06
C ARG A 209 13.80 6.23 2.58
N VAL A 210 13.77 5.30 3.52
CA VAL A 210 14.96 4.66 4.09
C VAL A 210 14.93 3.18 3.77
N ALA A 211 15.96 2.72 3.07
CA ALA A 211 16.21 1.31 2.80
C ALA A 211 17.63 0.95 3.24
N ASN A 212 17.81 -0.22 3.84
CA ASN A 212 19.11 -0.68 4.34
C ASN A 212 19.82 0.36 5.25
N GLY A 213 19.03 1.08 6.05
CA GLY A 213 19.53 2.11 6.97
C GLY A 213 20.09 3.37 6.33
N ARG A 214 19.80 3.63 5.04
CA ARG A 214 20.23 4.83 4.31
C ARG A 214 19.07 5.47 3.56
N PRO A 215 19.10 6.79 3.29
CA PRO A 215 18.14 7.42 2.39
C PRO A 215 18.24 6.77 1.01
N SER A 216 17.13 6.24 0.52
CA SER A 216 16.99 5.69 -0.83
C SER A 216 15.98 6.47 -1.67
N GLY A 217 15.25 7.39 -1.04
CA GLY A 217 14.30 8.29 -1.71
C GLY A 217 14.10 9.57 -0.92
N LEU A 218 14.02 10.70 -1.61
CA LEU A 218 13.66 12.00 -1.04
C LEU A 218 12.70 12.72 -1.99
N SER A 219 11.67 13.36 -1.43
CA SER A 219 10.86 14.35 -2.14
C SER A 219 10.96 15.69 -1.42
N VAL A 220 11.28 16.75 -2.16
CA VAL A 220 11.54 18.06 -1.58
C VAL A 220 10.80 19.20 -2.29
N GLY A 221 10.43 20.21 -1.52
CA GLY A 221 10.01 21.52 -2.02
C GLY A 221 11.23 22.43 -2.19
N VAL A 222 11.41 22.96 -3.40
CA VAL A 222 12.38 24.06 -3.62
C VAL A 222 11.65 25.40 -3.49
N SER A 223 12.31 26.41 -2.92
CA SER A 223 11.68 27.72 -2.67
C SER A 223 11.70 28.66 -3.88
N ASP A 224 12.76 28.59 -4.70
CA ASP A 224 12.93 29.41 -5.90
C ASP A 224 13.53 28.58 -7.05
N PRO A 225 12.86 28.49 -8.22
CA PRO A 225 13.41 27.87 -9.43
C PRO A 225 14.82 28.33 -9.81
N LYS A 226 15.19 29.58 -9.49
CA LYS A 226 16.50 30.14 -9.81
C LYS A 226 17.62 29.57 -8.94
N THR A 227 17.32 29.17 -7.70
CA THR A 227 18.31 28.58 -6.78
C THR A 227 18.24 27.05 -6.72
N ALA A 228 17.19 26.45 -7.29
CA ALA A 228 16.91 25.02 -7.23
C ALA A 228 18.12 24.13 -7.53
N TYR A 229 18.90 24.40 -8.59
CA TYR A 229 20.09 23.59 -8.89
C TYR A 229 21.10 23.60 -7.73
N ARG A 230 21.42 24.78 -7.18
CA ARG A 230 22.38 24.92 -6.08
C ARG A 230 21.89 24.16 -4.84
N ASP A 231 20.61 24.30 -4.52
CA ASP A 231 20.03 23.74 -3.30
C ASP A 231 19.89 22.21 -3.42
N LEU A 232 19.51 21.69 -4.59
CA LEU A 232 19.47 20.25 -4.87
C LEU A 232 20.87 19.63 -4.93
N ASN A 233 21.85 20.30 -5.53
CA ASN A 233 23.25 19.84 -5.53
C ASN A 233 23.81 19.74 -4.10
N ALA A 234 23.55 20.77 -3.26
CA ALA A 234 23.94 20.74 -1.85
C ALA A 234 23.29 19.57 -1.10
N LEU A 235 22.00 19.30 -1.36
CA LEU A 235 21.30 18.13 -0.80
C LEU A 235 21.99 16.82 -1.20
N ILE A 236 22.32 16.65 -2.48
CA ILE A 236 22.99 15.44 -2.97
C ILE A 236 24.34 15.26 -2.28
N ALA A 237 25.12 16.34 -2.13
CA ALA A 237 26.41 16.33 -1.44
C ALA A 237 26.29 15.98 0.06
N THR A 238 25.21 16.40 0.74
CA THR A 238 24.93 16.06 2.13
C THR A 238 24.50 14.58 2.29
N MET A 239 23.67 14.08 1.37
CA MET A 239 23.15 12.71 1.43
C MET A 239 24.18 11.65 1.03
N ARG A 240 25.10 12.00 0.12
CA ARG A 240 26.18 11.12 -0.37
C ARG A 240 25.69 9.75 -0.85
N PRO A 241 24.73 9.70 -1.81
CA PRO A 241 24.36 8.47 -2.48
C PRO A 241 25.56 7.82 -3.21
N THR A 242 25.49 6.51 -3.38
CA THR A 242 26.57 5.68 -3.98
C THR A 242 25.96 4.67 -4.94
N ARG A 243 26.75 4.00 -5.78
CA ARG A 243 26.21 2.99 -6.71
C ARG A 243 25.58 1.80 -5.99
N GLU A 244 26.12 1.44 -4.83
CA GLU A 244 25.59 0.39 -3.95
C GLU A 244 24.31 0.82 -3.23
N HIS A 245 24.14 2.13 -3.03
CA HIS A 245 23.00 2.73 -2.35
C HIS A 245 22.55 3.99 -3.10
N PRO A 246 21.92 3.82 -4.28
CA PRO A 246 21.48 4.93 -5.08
C PRO A 246 20.24 5.55 -4.42
N MET A 247 19.96 6.81 -4.77
CA MET A 247 18.86 7.57 -4.17
C MET A 247 18.02 8.23 -5.25
N SER A 248 16.71 7.97 -5.22
CA SER A 248 15.75 8.72 -6.02
C SER A 248 15.47 10.08 -5.36
N LEU A 249 15.69 11.17 -6.08
CA LEU A 249 15.38 12.52 -5.62
C LEU A 249 14.33 13.12 -6.54
N SER A 250 13.19 13.53 -5.99
CA SER A 250 12.18 14.33 -6.69
C SER A 250 12.04 15.71 -6.06
N TRP A 251 11.69 16.70 -6.86
CA TRP A 251 11.43 18.05 -6.38
C TRP A 251 10.19 18.66 -7.02
N ARG A 252 9.60 19.63 -6.33
CA ARG A 252 8.54 20.50 -6.84
C ARG A 252 8.71 21.93 -6.34
N TRP A 253 8.13 22.89 -7.06
CA TRP A 253 7.95 24.26 -6.63
C TRP A 253 6.48 24.65 -6.76
N ASP A 254 5.89 25.17 -5.69
CA ASP A 254 4.47 25.50 -5.62
C ASP A 254 4.16 26.97 -5.98
N GLY A 255 5.18 27.77 -6.33
CA GLY A 255 5.06 29.23 -6.43
C GLY A 255 4.41 29.79 -7.71
N SER A 256 3.66 28.98 -8.48
CA SER A 256 2.93 29.47 -9.65
C SER A 256 1.77 28.56 -10.04
N ALA A 257 0.56 28.90 -9.59
CA ALA A 257 -0.69 28.26 -10.00
C ALA A 257 -1.20 28.73 -11.39
N GLN A 258 -0.45 29.61 -12.09
CA GLN A 258 -0.89 30.25 -13.33
C GLN A 258 -0.39 29.57 -14.62
N ASP A 259 0.56 28.64 -14.52
CA ASP A 259 1.02 27.83 -15.66
C ASP A 259 0.40 26.42 -15.51
N ASP A 260 -0.23 25.92 -16.57
CA ASP A 260 -0.72 24.53 -16.62
C ASP A 260 0.44 23.52 -16.47
N ARG A 261 1.68 23.97 -16.73
CA ARG A 261 2.91 23.18 -16.56
C ARG A 261 3.58 23.47 -15.23
N LYS A 262 4.13 22.40 -14.64
CA LYS A 262 4.71 22.42 -13.30
C LYS A 262 6.23 22.60 -13.34
N PHE A 263 6.76 23.26 -12.32
CA PHE A 263 8.20 23.18 -12.04
C PHE A 263 8.44 22.01 -11.09
N GLN A 264 8.71 20.85 -11.66
CA GLN A 264 9.01 19.62 -10.92
C GLN A 264 9.94 18.74 -11.74
N GLY A 265 10.57 17.77 -11.08
CA GLY A 265 11.36 16.79 -11.76
C GLY A 265 11.89 15.72 -10.82
N MET A 266 12.65 14.79 -11.38
CA MET A 266 13.32 13.74 -10.63
C MET A 266 14.69 13.37 -11.24
N VAL A 267 15.58 12.87 -10.39
CA VAL A 267 16.89 12.31 -10.73
C VAL A 267 17.13 11.07 -9.88
N HIS A 268 17.80 10.05 -10.43
CA HIS A 268 18.19 8.86 -9.68
C HIS A 268 19.70 8.86 -9.47
N VAL A 269 20.13 9.54 -8.40
CA VAL A 269 21.56 9.79 -8.14
C VAL A 269 22.30 8.49 -7.86
N ALA A 270 23.44 8.32 -8.54
CA ALA A 270 24.24 7.10 -8.56
C ALA A 270 23.45 5.85 -9.01
N GLY A 271 22.34 6.05 -9.72
CA GLY A 271 21.50 5.05 -10.35
C GLY A 271 21.05 5.52 -11.74
N CYS A 272 20.00 4.88 -12.26
CA CYS A 272 19.43 5.21 -13.59
C CYS A 272 17.97 4.72 -13.77
N GLY A 273 17.29 4.41 -12.66
CA GLY A 273 15.92 3.89 -12.69
C GLY A 273 14.89 5.01 -12.60
N TYR A 274 14.07 5.16 -13.65
CA TYR A 274 13.00 6.15 -13.72
C TYR A 274 11.62 5.51 -13.77
N SER A 275 10.65 6.20 -13.16
CA SER A 275 9.25 5.79 -13.22
C SER A 275 8.66 6.07 -14.60
N ASN A 276 7.78 5.19 -15.09
CA ASN A 276 7.21 5.32 -16.43
C ASN A 276 5.98 6.27 -16.47
N THR A 277 6.10 7.43 -15.82
CA THR A 277 4.99 8.39 -15.68
C THR A 277 4.77 9.17 -16.97
N ALA A 278 3.58 9.78 -17.12
CA ALA A 278 3.29 10.63 -18.28
C ALA A 278 4.25 11.82 -18.38
N GLY A 279 4.64 12.41 -17.25
CA GLY A 279 5.61 13.51 -17.21
C GLY A 279 7.02 13.10 -17.61
N GLU A 280 7.42 11.84 -17.39
CA GLU A 280 8.71 11.32 -17.88
C GLU A 280 8.67 10.98 -19.38
N LYS A 281 7.50 10.57 -19.91
CA LYS A 281 7.33 10.25 -21.34
C LYS A 281 7.17 11.48 -22.24
N ASP A 282 6.50 12.50 -21.73
CA ASP A 282 6.11 13.71 -22.49
C ASP A 282 6.36 14.97 -21.63
N PRO A 283 7.62 15.25 -21.24
CA PRO A 283 7.92 16.30 -20.27
C PRO A 283 7.51 17.69 -20.75
N GLU A 284 7.54 17.98 -22.06
CA GLU A 284 7.14 19.28 -22.61
C GLU A 284 5.66 19.61 -22.38
N ARG A 285 4.82 18.57 -22.26
CA ARG A 285 3.38 18.71 -21.97
C ARG A 285 3.10 19.03 -20.50
N TYR A 286 3.93 18.55 -19.57
CA TYR A 286 3.65 18.63 -18.14
C TYR A 286 4.56 19.59 -17.39
N PHE A 287 5.77 19.86 -17.88
CA PHE A 287 6.80 20.59 -17.18
C PHE A 287 7.22 21.86 -17.91
N THR A 288 7.56 22.89 -17.12
CA THR A 288 8.14 24.11 -17.68
C THR A 288 9.51 23.81 -18.30
N GLN A 289 9.92 24.57 -19.32
CA GLN A 289 11.23 24.38 -19.97
C GLN A 289 12.38 24.43 -18.94
N LYS A 290 12.31 25.34 -17.96
CA LYS A 290 13.32 25.46 -16.90
C LYS A 290 13.42 24.19 -16.03
N ALA A 291 12.30 23.51 -15.78
CA ALA A 291 12.29 22.27 -15.02
C ALA A 291 12.91 21.12 -15.83
N ILE A 292 12.61 21.05 -17.13
CA ILE A 292 13.21 20.09 -18.06
C ILE A 292 14.72 20.29 -18.12
N ASP A 293 15.18 21.54 -18.28
CA ASP A 293 16.61 21.87 -18.35
C ASP A 293 17.33 21.55 -17.03
N LEU A 294 16.72 21.85 -15.89
CA LEU A 294 17.24 21.48 -14.57
C LEU A 294 17.35 19.96 -14.41
N GLN A 295 16.29 19.23 -14.77
CA GLN A 295 16.25 17.78 -14.69
C GLN A 295 17.35 17.15 -15.56
N ARG A 296 17.49 17.60 -16.81
CA ARG A 296 18.55 17.15 -17.71
C ARG A 296 19.93 17.39 -17.08
N ARG A 297 20.18 18.60 -16.60
CA ARG A 297 21.46 18.94 -15.97
C ARG A 297 21.79 18.05 -14.78
N LEU A 298 20.83 17.80 -13.89
CA LEU A 298 21.04 16.93 -12.73
C LEU A 298 21.30 15.49 -13.16
N ARG A 299 20.55 14.97 -14.14
CA ARG A 299 20.75 13.60 -14.66
C ARG A 299 22.11 13.42 -15.32
N ASP A 300 22.51 14.36 -16.16
CA ASP A 300 23.81 14.34 -16.83
C ASP A 300 24.99 14.32 -15.83
N GLU A 301 24.83 14.95 -14.66
CA GLU A 301 25.86 15.06 -13.63
C GLU A 301 25.86 13.90 -12.63
N PHE A 302 24.68 13.37 -12.28
CA PHE A 302 24.52 12.49 -11.12
C PHE A 302 24.04 11.08 -11.43
N ASP A 303 23.53 10.82 -12.63
CA ASP A 303 23.20 9.46 -13.03
C ASP A 303 24.49 8.66 -13.29
N THR A 304 24.40 7.36 -13.08
CA THR A 304 25.51 6.45 -13.40
C THR A 304 25.07 5.32 -14.32
N CYS A 305 24.24 5.66 -15.32
CA CYS A 305 23.84 4.78 -16.41
C CYS A 305 25.08 4.08 -17.02
N PRO A 306 25.05 2.75 -17.23
CA PRO A 306 26.04 2.09 -18.07
C PRO A 306 26.00 2.55 -19.53
#